data_AF-B3Y9H5-F1
#
_entry.id   AF-B3Y9H5-F1
#
_cell.length_a   1.000
_cell.length_b   1.000
_cell.length_c   1.000
_cell.angle_alpha   90.00
_cell.angle_beta   90.00
_cell.angle_gamma   90.00
#
_symmetry.space_group_name_H-M   'P 1'
#
loop_
_entity.id
_entity.type
_entity.pdbx_description
1 polymer ?
#
loop_
_entity_poly.entity_id
_entity_poly.type
_entity_poly.pdbx_seq_one_letter_code
_entity_poly.pdbx_strand_id
1 'polypeptide(L)'
;IVNSTCQVSSDSQNINVYLGKYPTSAFKTVGDKSASKAFQINLEQCEPGTYTVRFDGNTVAGHPDLLAVSSSGATAAAKGVGIEITDVNGKAFPIADQSQGDVPTVTVVSDKKAIFNLQAHYR
;
A
#
# COMPACT_ATOMS: atom_id res chain seq x y z
N ILE A 1 -18.94 21.57 9.61
CA ILE A 1 -18.61 20.52 8.63
C ILE A 1 -17.79 21.19 7.53
N VAL A 2 -16.55 20.73 7.32
CA VAL A 2 -15.69 21.23 6.25
C VAL A 2 -15.83 20.24 5.09
N ASN A 3 -16.25 20.70 3.91
CA ASN A 3 -16.16 19.87 2.71
C ASN A 3 -14.70 19.86 2.28
N SER A 4 -14.02 18.73 2.42
CA SER A 4 -12.71 18.54 1.79
C SER A 4 -12.89 18.63 0.28
N THR A 5 -12.22 19.59 -0.36
CA THR A 5 -12.13 19.67 -1.83
C THR A 5 -11.13 18.67 -2.40
N CYS A 6 -10.27 18.10 -1.55
CA CYS A 6 -9.25 17.13 -1.92
C CYS A 6 -9.89 15.84 -2.44
N GLN A 7 -9.51 15.42 -3.64
CA GLN A 7 -10.09 14.30 -4.36
C GLN A 7 -8.99 13.37 -4.86
N VAL A 8 -9.29 12.06 -4.90
CA VAL A 8 -8.41 11.08 -5.57
C VAL A 8 -8.45 11.33 -7.07
N SER A 9 -7.29 11.54 -7.69
CA SER A 9 -7.18 11.72 -9.13
C SER A 9 -7.63 10.46 -9.89
N SER A 10 -8.10 10.63 -11.13
CA SER A 10 -8.66 9.52 -11.92
C SER A 10 -7.68 8.37 -12.16
N ASP A 11 -6.40 8.67 -12.30
CA ASP A 11 -5.31 7.68 -12.46
C ASP A 11 -5.00 6.90 -11.16
N SER A 12 -5.44 7.42 -10.00
CA SER A 12 -5.20 6.82 -8.69
C SER A 12 -6.41 6.11 -8.10
N GLN A 13 -7.57 6.21 -8.73
CA GLN A 13 -8.78 5.49 -8.31
C GLN A 13 -8.63 3.97 -8.47
N ASN A 14 -7.88 3.52 -9.48
CA ASN A 14 -7.62 2.11 -9.75
C ASN A 14 -6.15 1.93 -10.19
N ILE A 15 -5.31 1.48 -9.27
CA ILE A 15 -3.88 1.27 -9.52
C ILE A 15 -3.59 -0.23 -9.54
N ASN A 16 -3.14 -0.73 -10.69
CA ASN A 16 -2.69 -2.11 -10.84
C ASN A 16 -1.16 -2.17 -10.71
N VAL A 17 -0.66 -2.68 -9.58
CA VAL A 17 0.77 -2.85 -9.35
C VAL A 17 1.18 -4.29 -9.66
N TYR A 18 1.88 -4.51 -10.77
CA TYR A 18 2.42 -5.82 -11.09
C TYR A 18 3.69 -6.10 -10.28
N LEU A 19 3.56 -6.90 -9.22
CA LEU A 19 4.67 -7.24 -8.31
C LEU A 19 5.77 -8.05 -8.99
N GLY A 20 5.43 -8.82 -10.03
CA GLY A 20 6.36 -9.71 -10.73
C GLY A 20 6.08 -11.18 -10.47
N LYS A 21 6.89 -12.04 -11.09
CA LYS A 21 6.88 -13.49 -10.90
C LYS A 21 8.20 -13.90 -10.26
N TYR A 22 8.11 -14.59 -9.13
CA TYR A 22 9.26 -15.05 -8.37
C TYR A 22 9.15 -16.55 -8.16
N PRO A 23 10.26 -17.29 -8.27
CA PRO A 23 10.26 -18.69 -7.90
C PRO A 23 10.06 -18.81 -6.38
N THR A 24 9.40 -19.87 -5.91
CA THR A 24 9.24 -20.13 -4.48
C THR A 24 10.57 -20.26 -3.75
N SER A 25 11.63 -20.66 -4.45
CA SER A 25 12.99 -20.70 -3.94
C SER A 25 13.59 -19.33 -3.56
N ALA A 26 12.92 -18.23 -3.92
CA ALA A 26 13.27 -16.88 -3.46
C ALA A 26 12.78 -16.58 -2.03
N PHE A 27 11.88 -17.40 -1.48
CA PHE A 27 11.29 -17.24 -0.14
C PHE A 27 11.52 -18.52 0.67
N LYS A 28 12.73 -18.64 1.24
CA LYS A 28 13.16 -19.81 2.01
C LYS A 28 12.91 -19.61 3.50
N THR A 29 13.00 -18.38 3.98
CA THR A 29 12.87 -18.01 5.38
C THR A 29 11.83 -16.93 5.59
N VAL A 30 11.23 -16.93 6.78
CA VAL A 30 10.25 -15.89 7.17
C VAL A 30 10.92 -14.53 7.10
N GLY A 31 10.31 -13.61 6.36
CA GLY A 31 10.83 -12.26 6.18
C GLY A 31 11.66 -12.07 4.92
N ASP A 32 11.86 -13.11 4.09
CA ASP A 32 12.44 -12.95 2.75
C ASP A 32 11.55 -12.03 1.90
N LYS A 33 12.15 -11.07 1.20
CA LYS A 33 11.42 -10.05 0.43
C LYS A 33 11.69 -10.17 -1.07
N SER A 34 10.67 -9.95 -1.89
CA SER A 34 10.87 -9.68 -3.31
C SER A 34 11.41 -8.27 -3.55
N ALA A 35 11.77 -7.96 -4.80
CA ALA A 35 12.08 -6.59 -5.17
C ALA A 35 10.84 -5.69 -5.05
N SER A 36 11.01 -4.47 -4.52
CA SER A 36 9.97 -3.45 -4.42
C SER A 36 9.49 -2.96 -5.79
N LYS A 37 8.17 -2.75 -5.90
CA LYS A 37 7.53 -2.06 -7.02
C LYS A 37 6.94 -0.75 -6.53
N ALA A 38 7.42 0.35 -7.09
CA ALA A 38 6.93 1.68 -6.76
C ALA A 38 5.54 1.91 -7.37
N PHE A 39 4.71 2.63 -6.64
CA PHE A 39 3.44 3.18 -7.13
C PHE A 39 3.13 4.48 -6.39
N GLN A 40 2.22 5.27 -6.94
CA GLN A 40 1.82 6.55 -6.37
C GLN A 40 0.31 6.61 -6.20
N ILE A 41 -0.13 7.23 -5.11
CA ILE A 41 -1.52 7.67 -4.95
C ILE A 41 -1.51 9.19 -5.02
N ASN A 42 -2.19 9.73 -6.02
CA ASN A 42 -2.28 11.15 -6.29
C ASN A 42 -3.63 11.69 -5.83
N LEU A 43 -3.58 12.79 -5.08
CA LEU A 43 -4.74 13.60 -4.72
C LEU A 43 -4.61 14.98 -5.33
N GLU A 44 -5.73 15.55 -5.75
CA GLU A 44 -5.82 16.87 -6.37
C GLU A 44 -6.81 17.76 -5.62
N GLN A 45 -6.68 19.08 -5.80
CA GLN A 45 -7.55 20.09 -5.19
C GLN A 45 -7.50 20.08 -3.65
N CYS A 46 -6.36 19.72 -3.09
CA CYS A 46 -6.14 19.65 -1.65
C CYS A 46 -5.76 21.04 -1.11
N GLU A 47 -6.43 21.49 -0.06
CA GLU A 47 -6.05 22.74 0.62
C GLU A 47 -4.80 22.50 1.48
N PRO A 48 -4.08 23.57 1.92
CA PRO A 48 -2.89 23.39 2.74
C PRO A 48 -3.19 22.59 4.02
N GLY A 49 -2.39 21.57 4.30
CA GLY A 49 -2.64 20.66 5.42
C GLY A 49 -1.93 19.31 5.28
N THR A 50 -2.10 18.46 6.29
CA THR A 50 -1.56 17.10 6.31
C THR A 50 -2.66 16.11 5.93
N TYR A 51 -2.35 15.26 4.96
CA TYR A 51 -3.22 14.21 4.45
C TYR A 51 -2.63 12.85 4.75
N THR A 52 -3.50 11.87 4.96
CA THR A 52 -3.12 10.48 5.24
C THR A 52 -3.91 9.54 4.36
N VAL A 53 -3.32 8.40 4.03
CA VAL A 53 -4.04 7.27 3.41
C VAL A 53 -4.00 6.06 4.36
N ARG A 54 -5.04 5.23 4.30
CA ARG A 54 -5.10 3.95 5.03
C ARG A 54 -5.27 2.84 4.00
N PHE A 55 -4.59 1.71 4.23
CA PHE A 55 -4.81 0.51 3.44
C PHE A 55 -5.77 -0.41 4.17
N ASP A 56 -6.81 -0.84 3.46
CA ASP A 56 -7.79 -1.79 3.95
C ASP A 56 -7.79 -3.02 3.05
N GLY A 57 -7.92 -4.19 3.66
CA GLY A 57 -7.96 -5.47 2.94
C GLY A 57 -7.86 -6.66 3.89
N ASN A 58 -7.98 -7.86 3.33
CA ASN A 58 -7.77 -9.08 4.10
C ASN A 58 -6.30 -9.22 4.46
N THR A 59 -6.02 -9.53 5.72
CA THR A 59 -4.65 -9.69 6.23
C THR A 59 -4.24 -11.13 6.33
N VAL A 60 -2.93 -11.37 6.34
CA VAL A 60 -2.38 -12.67 6.73
C VAL A 60 -2.59 -12.84 8.23
N ALA A 61 -3.10 -14.00 8.67
CA ALA A 61 -3.35 -14.27 10.08
C ALA A 61 -2.08 -14.09 10.92
N GLY A 62 -2.16 -13.25 11.97
CA GLY A 62 -1.01 -12.91 12.84
C GLY A 62 -0.06 -11.85 12.28
N HIS A 63 -0.29 -11.37 11.05
CA HIS A 63 0.54 -10.38 10.36
C HIS A 63 -0.34 -9.26 9.77
N PRO A 64 -0.82 -8.32 10.61
CA PRO A 64 -1.71 -7.25 10.17
C PRO A 64 -1.05 -6.23 9.24
N ASP A 65 0.27 -6.27 9.08
CA ASP A 65 1.06 -5.49 8.13
C ASP A 65 1.12 -6.10 6.72
N LEU A 66 0.55 -7.29 6.53
CA LEU A 66 0.60 -8.02 5.26
C LEU A 66 -0.79 -8.26 4.68
N LEU A 67 -1.01 -7.78 3.46
CA LEU A 67 -2.18 -8.13 2.65
C LEU A 67 -2.09 -9.62 2.26
N ALA A 68 -3.19 -10.34 2.43
CA ALA A 68 -3.30 -11.73 2.02
C ALA A 68 -3.35 -11.85 0.49
N VAL A 69 -2.53 -12.75 -0.06
CA VAL A 69 -2.57 -13.08 -1.49
C VAL A 69 -3.83 -13.89 -1.80
N SER A 70 -4.57 -13.47 -2.82
CA SER A 70 -5.73 -14.20 -3.34
C SER A 70 -5.49 -14.65 -4.79
N SER A 71 -6.26 -15.63 -5.24
CA SER A 71 -6.29 -16.04 -6.65
C SER A 71 -7.67 -15.78 -7.24
N SER A 72 -7.71 -15.24 -8.46
CA SER A 72 -8.95 -14.93 -9.19
C SER A 72 -9.37 -16.05 -10.16
N GLY A 73 -8.94 -17.28 -9.96
CA GLY A 73 -9.20 -18.40 -10.88
C GLY A 73 -9.04 -19.78 -10.23
N ALA A 74 -8.96 -20.83 -11.05
CA ALA A 74 -8.88 -22.23 -10.59
C ALA A 74 -7.57 -22.62 -9.88
N THR A 75 -6.57 -21.73 -9.87
CA THR A 75 -5.29 -21.95 -9.21
C THR A 75 -5.40 -21.57 -7.73
N ALA A 76 -4.82 -22.37 -6.84
CA ALA A 76 -4.72 -22.01 -5.44
C ALA A 76 -3.90 -20.72 -5.26
N ALA A 77 -4.30 -19.88 -4.31
CA ALA A 77 -3.51 -18.72 -3.89
C ALA A 77 -2.14 -19.16 -3.35
N ALA A 78 -1.12 -18.32 -3.54
CA ALA A 78 0.20 -18.56 -2.98
C ALA A 78 0.12 -18.62 -1.44
N LYS A 79 0.88 -19.53 -0.84
CA LYS A 79 0.99 -19.69 0.62
C LYS A 79 2.39 -19.31 1.08
N GLY A 80 2.50 -18.87 2.33
CA GLY A 80 3.78 -18.52 2.96
C GLY A 80 4.34 -17.15 2.55
N VAL A 81 3.54 -16.35 1.83
CA VAL A 81 3.86 -14.97 1.47
C VAL A 81 2.62 -14.09 1.65
N GLY A 82 2.84 -12.84 2.02
CA GLY A 82 1.89 -11.73 1.98
C GLY A 82 2.42 -10.59 1.11
N ILE A 83 1.63 -9.54 0.98
CA ILE A 83 2.04 -8.31 0.29
C ILE A 83 2.23 -7.22 1.34
N GLU A 84 3.45 -6.71 1.45
CA GLU A 84 3.79 -5.58 2.31
C GLU A 84 3.72 -4.27 1.51
N ILE A 85 3.13 -3.22 2.09
CA ILE A 85 3.15 -1.86 1.54
C ILE A 85 4.01 -0.98 2.44
N THR A 86 4.91 -0.24 1.81
CA THR A 86 5.91 0.60 2.49
C THR A 86 5.99 1.99 1.87
N ASP A 87 6.62 2.94 2.58
CA ASP A 87 7.12 4.17 1.97
C ASP A 87 8.41 3.91 1.17
N VAL A 88 8.97 4.96 0.57
CA VAL A 88 10.23 4.88 -0.19
C VAL A 88 11.46 4.51 0.65
N ASN A 89 11.37 4.60 1.99
CA ASN A 89 12.42 4.25 2.94
C ASN A 89 12.23 2.84 3.52
N GLY A 90 11.20 2.11 3.10
CA GLY A 90 10.89 0.77 3.59
C GLY A 90 10.12 0.74 4.91
N LYS A 91 9.55 1.86 5.37
CA LYS A 91 8.64 1.89 6.52
C LYS A 91 7.34 1.19 6.15
N ALA A 92 7.04 0.06 6.80
CA ALA A 92 5.82 -0.70 6.58
C ALA A 92 4.59 -0.04 7.22
N PHE A 93 3.44 -0.22 6.58
CA PHE A 93 2.16 0.29 7.05
C PHE A 93 1.18 -0.86 7.32
N PRO A 94 0.42 -0.79 8.43
CA PRO A 94 -0.59 -1.79 8.73
C PRO A 94 -1.74 -1.77 7.73
N ILE A 95 -2.34 -2.94 7.55
CA ILE A 95 -3.52 -3.20 6.75
C ILE A 95 -4.69 -3.40 7.72
N ALA A 96 -5.74 -2.59 7.55
CA ALA A 96 -6.99 -2.69 8.30
C ALA A 96 -6.84 -2.89 9.83
N ASP A 97 -6.50 -1.85 10.59
CA ASP A 97 -6.96 -1.68 11.99
C ASP A 97 -6.71 -0.24 12.51
N GLN A 98 -7.49 0.11 13.52
CA GLN A 98 -7.90 1.37 14.10
C GLN A 98 -6.75 2.17 14.73
N SER A 99 -6.71 3.49 14.46
CA SER A 99 -6.17 4.56 15.33
C SER A 99 -4.76 4.45 15.96
N GLN A 100 -4.00 3.37 15.76
CA GLN A 100 -2.76 3.04 16.49
C GLN A 100 -1.66 2.44 15.60
N GLY A 101 -1.66 2.78 14.32
CA GLY A 101 -0.63 2.38 13.37
C GLY A 101 -0.02 3.59 12.69
N ASP A 102 1.25 3.47 12.29
CA ASP A 102 1.85 4.42 11.36
C ASP A 102 1.02 4.47 10.08
N VAL A 103 0.71 5.66 9.59
CA VAL A 103 0.04 5.88 8.31
C VAL A 103 0.94 6.70 7.39
N PRO A 104 0.91 6.48 6.06
CA PRO A 104 1.56 7.39 5.13
C PRO A 104 0.97 8.79 5.30
N THR A 105 1.85 9.79 5.37
CA THR A 105 1.48 11.21 5.49
C THR A 105 2.11 12.03 4.39
N VAL A 106 1.37 12.99 3.85
CA VAL A 106 1.91 14.02 2.95
C VAL A 106 1.41 15.39 3.40
N THR A 107 2.27 16.40 3.33
CA THR A 107 1.90 17.79 3.67
C THR A 107 1.79 18.61 2.40
N VAL A 108 0.62 19.19 2.16
CA VAL A 108 0.33 20.11 1.06
C VAL A 108 0.52 21.53 1.58
N VAL A 109 1.29 22.33 0.86
CA VAL A 109 1.57 23.74 1.25
C VAL A 109 0.87 24.72 0.31
N SER A 110 0.98 24.53 -1.01
CA SER A 110 0.38 25.48 -1.98
C SER A 110 0.07 24.92 -3.36
N ASP A 111 0.62 23.76 -3.73
CA ASP A 111 0.48 23.16 -5.07
C ASP A 111 -0.87 22.45 -5.29
N LYS A 112 -1.68 22.36 -4.24
CA LYS A 112 -2.95 21.65 -4.21
C LYS A 112 -2.87 20.18 -4.60
N LYS A 113 -1.68 19.58 -4.52
CA LYS A 113 -1.41 18.19 -4.88
C LYS A 113 -0.81 17.46 -3.70
N ALA A 114 -1.35 16.28 -3.41
CA ALA A 114 -0.81 15.38 -2.41
C ALA A 114 -0.38 14.09 -3.12
N ILE A 115 0.92 13.77 -3.09
CA ILE A 115 1.47 12.58 -3.76
C ILE A 115 2.05 11.65 -2.69
N PHE A 116 1.44 10.48 -2.53
CA PHE A 116 1.97 9.42 -1.68
C PHE A 116 2.88 8.52 -2.52
N ASN A 117 4.18 8.56 -2.25
CA ASN A 117 5.15 7.68 -2.90
C ASN A 117 5.31 6.40 -2.08
N LEU A 118 4.90 5.27 -2.67
CA LEU A 118 4.77 4.01 -1.97
C LEU A 118 5.47 2.89 -2.75
N GLN A 119 5.71 1.79 -2.06
CA GLN A 119 6.26 0.58 -2.65
C GLN A 119 5.49 -0.64 -2.13
N ALA A 120 5.33 -1.65 -2.99
CA ALA A 120 4.78 -2.95 -2.62
C ALA A 120 5.73 -4.08 -3.02
N HIS A 121 5.78 -5.14 -2.21
CA HIS A 121 6.55 -6.36 -2.49
C HIS A 121 5.95 -7.56 -1.76
N TYR A 122 6.35 -8.77 -2.17
CA TYR A 122 6.06 -9.99 -1.41
C TYR A 122 7.01 -10.09 -0.20
N ARG A 123 6.49 -10.55 0.93
CA ARG A 123 7.22 -10.84 2.16
C ARG A 123 6.68 -12.09 2.86
#